data_AF-A0A1W9H5P1-F1
#
_entry.id   AF-A0A1W9H5P1-F1
#
_cell.length_a   1.000
_cell.length_b   1.000
_cell.length_c   1.000
_cell.angle_alpha   90.00
_cell.angle_beta   90.00
_cell.angle_gamma   90.00
#
_symmetry.space_group_name_H-M   'P 1'
#
loop_
_entity.id
_entity.type
_entity.pdbx_description
1 polymer ?
#
loop_
_entity_poly.entity_id
_entity_poly.type
_entity_poly.pdbx_seq_one_letter_code
_entity_poly.pdbx_strand_id
1 'polypeptide(L)'
;MAEARPPVSDPAQVLKEEFRRHLEMFYARLNLAPPYESVEKAVRTLTTIVHGLPHDEQVKIVADPALQWQQFRNAFETSGLAKKHRGIIAGLVRDRSVVNLPVEYDHFLNFFRR
;
A
#
# COMPACT_ATOMS: atom_id res chain seq x y z
N MET A 1 16.68 -23.27 -26.63
CA MET A 1 16.90 -22.03 -25.85
C MET A 1 15.59 -21.68 -25.17
N ALA A 2 15.66 -21.23 -23.91
CA ALA A 2 14.58 -21.30 -22.93
C ALA A 2 13.24 -20.69 -23.38
N GLU A 3 12.19 -21.48 -23.25
CA GLU A 3 10.80 -21.04 -23.30
C GLU A 3 10.55 -20.15 -22.06
N ALA A 4 10.47 -18.84 -22.27
CA ALA A 4 10.06 -17.90 -21.24
C ALA A 4 8.59 -18.12 -20.92
N ARG A 5 8.30 -19.10 -20.05
CA ARG A 5 7.03 -19.17 -19.34
C ARG A 5 6.83 -17.80 -18.68
N PRO A 6 5.72 -17.09 -18.89
CA PRO A 6 5.43 -15.93 -18.06
C PRO A 6 5.48 -16.45 -16.62
N PRO A 7 6.28 -15.86 -15.72
CA PRO A 7 6.30 -16.34 -14.35
C PRO A 7 4.86 -16.22 -13.86
N VAL A 8 4.29 -17.33 -13.40
CA VAL A 8 3.17 -17.30 -12.47
C VAL A 8 3.48 -16.18 -11.48
N SER A 9 2.70 -15.10 -11.53
CA SER A 9 3.13 -13.81 -10.99
C SER A 9 3.62 -14.00 -9.56
N ASP A 10 4.90 -13.68 -9.32
CA ASP A 10 5.49 -13.83 -7.99
C ASP A 10 4.59 -13.11 -6.98
N PRO A 11 4.18 -13.76 -5.88
CA PRO A 11 3.22 -13.18 -4.93
C PRO A 11 3.65 -11.80 -4.44
N ALA A 12 4.95 -11.56 -4.24
CA ALA A 12 5.45 -10.26 -3.82
C ALA A 12 5.38 -9.23 -4.95
N GLN A 13 5.55 -9.63 -6.21
CA GLN A 13 5.33 -8.76 -7.37
C GLN A 13 3.85 -8.35 -7.51
N VAL A 14 2.91 -9.29 -7.36
CA VAL A 14 1.47 -8.98 -7.37
C VAL A 14 1.13 -7.96 -6.28
N LEU A 15 1.57 -8.22 -5.04
CA LEU A 15 1.32 -7.31 -3.91
C LEU A 15 1.97 -5.94 -4.10
N LYS A 16 3.15 -5.89 -4.72
CA LYS A 16 3.85 -4.64 -5.05
C LYS A 16 3.06 -3.80 -6.05
N GLU A 17 2.58 -4.40 -7.13
CA GLU A 17 1.81 -3.67 -8.16
C GLU A 17 0.49 -3.14 -7.59
N GLU A 18 -0.22 -3.96 -6.81
CA GLU A 18 -1.47 -3.58 -6.16
C GLU A 18 -1.24 -2.48 -5.12
N PHE A 19 -0.21 -2.61 -4.27
CA PHE A 19 0.11 -1.58 -3.29
C PHE A 19 0.44 -0.24 -3.96
N ARG A 20 1.20 -0.25 -5.05
CA ARG A 20 1.51 0.97 -5.81
C ARG A 20 0.24 1.62 -6.35
N ARG A 21 -0.67 0.85 -6.96
CA ARG A 21 -1.96 1.35 -7.45
C ARG A 21 -2.81 1.96 -6.34
N HIS A 22 -2.86 1.31 -5.17
CA HIS A 22 -3.55 1.84 -4.01
C HIS A 22 -2.95 3.17 -3.54
N LEU A 23 -1.63 3.30 -3.49
CA LEU A 23 -0.98 4.56 -3.13
C LEU A 23 -1.27 5.67 -4.15
N GLU A 24 -1.18 5.36 -5.44
CA GLU A 24 -1.51 6.31 -6.51
C GLU A 24 -2.96 6.78 -6.41
N MET A 25 -3.91 5.85 -6.25
CA MET A 25 -5.32 6.19 -6.08
C MET A 25 -5.57 6.99 -4.79
N PHE A 26 -4.92 6.62 -3.69
CA PHE A 26 -5.03 7.31 -2.42
C PHE A 26 -4.62 8.77 -2.53
N TYR A 27 -3.42 9.04 -3.06
CA TYR A 27 -2.91 10.39 -3.22
C TYR A 27 -3.70 11.19 -4.26
N ALA A 28 -4.10 10.58 -5.38
CA ALA A 28 -4.93 11.22 -6.39
C ALA A 28 -6.29 11.66 -5.83
N ARG A 29 -6.95 10.81 -5.03
CA ARG A 29 -8.23 11.13 -4.39
C ARG A 29 -8.12 12.22 -3.33
N LEU A 30 -6.96 12.32 -2.68
CA LEU A 30 -6.65 13.42 -1.76
C LEU A 30 -6.21 14.70 -2.48
N ASN A 31 -6.13 14.68 -3.81
CA ASN A 31 -5.61 15.77 -4.64
C ASN A 31 -4.18 16.18 -4.24
N LEU A 32 -3.36 15.20 -3.86
CA LEU A 32 -1.98 15.36 -3.44
C LEU A 32 -1.04 14.65 -4.41
N ALA A 33 0.14 15.22 -4.61
CA ALA A 33 1.21 14.53 -5.32
C ALA A 33 1.78 13.41 -4.43
N PRO A 34 1.84 12.16 -4.91
CA PRO A 34 2.47 11.09 -4.17
C PRO A 34 3.97 11.38 -3.97
N PRO A 35 4.51 11.26 -2.75
CA PRO A 35 5.94 11.46 -2.50
C PRO A 35 6.72 10.25 -3.03
N TYR A 36 7.16 10.32 -4.30
CA TYR A 36 7.75 9.20 -5.05
C TYR A 36 8.80 8.42 -4.24
N GLU A 37 9.78 9.10 -3.65
CA GLU A 37 10.82 8.48 -2.80
C GLU A 37 10.24 7.65 -1.64
N SER A 38 9.21 8.17 -0.97
CA SER A 38 8.58 7.47 0.16
C SER A 38 7.68 6.33 -0.31
N VAL A 39 7.04 6.49 -1.47
CA VAL A 39 6.24 5.43 -2.13
C VAL A 39 7.15 4.27 -2.52
N GLU A 40 8.25 4.54 -3.22
CA GLU A 40 9.24 3.53 -3.60
C GLU A 40 9.81 2.82 -2.37
N LYS A 41 10.10 3.56 -1.30
CA LYS A 41 10.54 2.97 -0.03
C LYS A 41 9.48 2.05 0.57
N ALA A 42 8.21 2.42 0.56
CA ALA A 42 7.11 1.60 1.06
C ALA A 42 6.96 0.32 0.23
N VAL A 43 6.99 0.43 -1.09
CA VAL A 43 6.93 -0.70 -2.00
C VAL A 43 8.10 -1.66 -1.74
N ARG A 44 9.34 -1.15 -1.64
CA ARG A 44 10.52 -1.97 -1.30
C ARG A 44 10.39 -2.65 0.06
N THR A 45 9.84 -1.93 1.05
CA THR A 45 9.61 -2.46 2.41
C THR A 45 8.60 -3.62 2.35
N LEU A 46 7.48 -3.46 1.64
CA LEU A 46 6.49 -4.51 1.43
C LEU A 46 7.12 -5.75 0.80
N THR A 47 7.83 -5.57 -0.31
CA THR A 47 8.50 -6.67 -1.03
C THR A 47 9.51 -7.39 -0.13
N THR A 48 10.26 -6.66 0.70
CA THR A 48 11.21 -7.24 1.66
C THR A 48 10.50 -8.07 2.73
N ILE A 49 9.38 -7.57 3.27
CA ILE A 49 8.57 -8.29 4.26
C ILE A 49 8.02 -9.58 3.65
N VAL A 50 7.38 -9.50 2.47
CA VAL A 50 6.75 -10.64 1.81
C VAL A 50 7.78 -11.69 1.40
N HIS A 51 8.93 -11.30 0.83
CA HIS A 51 9.99 -12.27 0.50
C HIS A 51 10.61 -12.94 1.72
N GLY A 52 10.55 -12.30 2.89
CA GLY A 52 10.97 -12.90 4.15
C GLY A 52 10.00 -13.98 4.67
N LEU A 53 8.79 -14.07 4.14
CA LEU A 53 7.78 -15.05 4.52
C LEU A 53 7.88 -16.32 3.67
N PRO A 54 7.47 -17.49 4.21
CA PRO A 54 7.39 -18.72 3.43
C PRO A 54 6.36 -18.58 2.29
N HIS A 55 6.62 -19.24 1.17
CA HIS A 55 5.80 -19.11 -0.05
C HIS A 55 4.29 -19.36 0.18
N ASP A 56 3.95 -20.33 1.04
CA ASP A 56 2.56 -20.63 1.41
C ASP A 56 1.86 -19.41 2.03
N GLU A 57 2.54 -18.67 2.91
CA GLU A 57 2.03 -17.43 3.50
C GLU A 57 1.94 -16.32 2.47
N GLN A 58 2.90 -16.22 1.54
CA GLN A 58 2.83 -15.22 0.48
C GLN A 58 1.60 -15.42 -0.42
N VAL A 59 1.30 -16.68 -0.78
CA VAL A 59 0.11 -17.03 -1.58
C VAL A 59 -1.16 -16.75 -0.79
N LYS A 60 -1.21 -17.06 0.52
CA LYS A 60 -2.34 -16.70 1.38
C LYS A 60 -2.57 -15.20 1.44
N ILE A 61 -1.50 -14.40 1.57
CA ILE A 61 -1.61 -12.93 1.57
C ILE A 61 -2.18 -12.46 0.24
N VAL A 62 -1.77 -13.02 -0.89
CA VAL A 62 -2.35 -12.65 -2.20
C VAL A 62 -3.83 -13.03 -2.30
N ALA A 63 -4.23 -14.17 -1.72
CA ALA A 63 -5.60 -14.66 -1.77
C ALA A 63 -6.55 -13.97 -0.76
N ASP A 64 -6.02 -13.40 0.32
CA ASP A 64 -6.80 -12.79 1.40
C ASP A 64 -6.62 -11.26 1.45
N PRO A 65 -7.65 -10.48 1.05
CA PRO A 65 -7.53 -9.03 1.00
C PRO A 65 -7.31 -8.39 2.39
N ALA A 66 -7.79 -8.99 3.47
CA ALA A 66 -7.54 -8.47 4.81
C ALA A 66 -6.06 -8.62 5.20
N LEU A 67 -5.41 -9.72 4.81
CA LEU A 67 -3.96 -9.90 4.96
C LEU A 67 -3.18 -8.92 4.06
N GLN A 68 -3.62 -8.68 2.82
CA GLN A 68 -3.00 -7.68 1.94
C GLN A 68 -2.98 -6.30 2.62
N TRP A 69 -4.15 -5.83 3.07
CA TRP A 69 -4.29 -4.54 3.73
C TRP A 69 -3.46 -4.43 5.02
N GLN A 70 -3.27 -5.53 5.75
CA GLN A 70 -2.37 -5.57 6.89
C GLN A 70 -0.90 -5.35 6.49
N GLN A 71 -0.43 -6.02 5.44
CA GLN A 71 0.94 -5.82 4.94
C GLN A 71 1.13 -4.42 4.35
N PHE A 72 0.14 -3.90 3.62
CA PHE A 72 0.16 -2.54 3.08
C PHE A 72 0.25 -1.50 4.18
N ARG A 73 -0.55 -1.63 5.25
CA ARG A 73 -0.47 -0.76 6.43
C ARG A 73 0.90 -0.79 7.08
N ASN A 74 1.45 -1.98 7.27
CA ASN A 74 2.76 -2.15 7.90
C ASN A 74 3.87 -1.47 7.07
N ALA A 75 3.88 -1.70 5.75
CA ALA A 75 4.81 -1.05 4.83
C ALA A 75 4.60 0.48 4.77
N PHE A 76 3.36 0.94 4.82
CA PHE A 76 3.00 2.37 4.82
C PHE A 76 3.51 3.09 6.07
N GLU A 77 3.35 2.48 7.24
CA GLU A 77 3.87 3.03 8.50
C GLU A 77 5.40 3.01 8.53
N THR A 78 6.00 1.85 8.24
CA THR A 78 7.45 1.62 8.32
C THR A 78 8.24 2.50 7.35
N SER A 79 7.70 2.75 6.15
CA SER A 79 8.31 3.66 5.19
C SER A 79 8.32 5.13 5.62
N GLY A 80 7.41 5.50 6.54
CA GLY A 80 7.20 6.87 6.99
C GLY A 80 6.19 7.64 6.14
N LEU A 81 5.46 7.00 5.22
CA LEU A 81 4.39 7.64 4.45
C LEU A 81 3.31 8.22 5.36
N ALA A 82 3.00 7.55 6.47
CA ALA A 82 2.07 8.06 7.49
C ALA A 82 2.48 9.41 8.11
N LYS A 83 3.77 9.79 8.02
CA LYS A 83 4.26 11.09 8.48
C LYS A 83 4.25 12.13 7.36
N LYS A 84 4.24 11.71 6.09
CA LYS A 84 4.20 12.61 4.93
C LYS A 84 2.80 13.21 4.79
N HIS A 85 2.75 14.51 4.52
CA HIS A 85 1.50 15.27 4.37
C HIS A 85 0.53 15.12 5.56
N ARG A 86 1.02 14.71 6.75
CA ARG A 86 0.16 14.38 7.89
C ARG A 86 -0.79 15.51 8.26
N GLY A 87 -0.30 16.75 8.33
CA GLY A 87 -1.16 17.89 8.66
C GLY A 87 -2.27 18.13 7.64
N ILE A 88 -1.96 17.97 6.35
CA ILE A 88 -2.92 18.14 5.25
C ILE A 88 -3.95 17.01 5.29
N ILE A 89 -3.49 15.75 5.34
CA ILE A 89 -4.36 14.58 5.33
C ILE A 89 -5.21 14.53 6.61
N ALA A 90 -4.67 14.86 7.78
CA ALA A 90 -5.45 14.94 9.03
C ALA A 90 -6.56 16.00 8.95
N GLY A 91 -6.28 17.15 8.30
CA GLY A 91 -7.29 18.16 8.00
C GLY A 91 -8.38 17.65 7.05
N LEU A 92 -7.98 16.96 5.98
CA LEU A 92 -8.92 16.35 5.02
C LEU A 92 -9.77 15.24 5.67
N VAL A 93 -9.19 14.41 6.52
CA VAL A 93 -9.89 13.32 7.21
C VAL A 93 -10.93 13.82 8.21
N ARG A 94 -10.72 15.00 8.80
CA ARG A 94 -11.74 15.65 9.63
C ARG A 94 -12.99 15.99 8.81
N ASP A 95 -12.83 16.28 7.53
CA ASP A 95 -13.92 16.54 6.58
C ASP A 95 -14.06 15.39 5.57
N ARG A 96 -14.46 14.21 6.08
CA ARG A 96 -14.58 12.98 5.27
C ARG A 96 -15.48 13.15 4.04
N SER A 97 -16.42 14.11 4.07
CA SER A 97 -17.27 14.45 2.94
C SER A 97 -16.50 15.00 1.73
N VAL A 98 -15.35 15.65 1.95
CA VAL A 98 -14.44 16.12 0.89
C VAL A 98 -13.62 14.96 0.33
N VAL A 99 -13.39 13.93 1.14
CA VAL A 99 -12.55 12.77 0.85
C VAL A 99 -13.42 11.63 0.34
N ASN A 100 -13.77 11.68 -0.95
CA ASN A 100 -14.52 10.62 -1.64
C ASN A 100 -13.61 9.39 -1.93
N LEU A 101 -13.11 8.75 -0.87
CA LEU A 101 -12.36 7.51 -0.93
C LEU A 101 -13.23 6.31 -0.51
N PRO A 102 -13.03 5.14 -1.14
CA PRO A 102 -13.63 3.89 -0.71
C PRO A 102 -13.26 3.52 0.74
N VAL A 103 -14.14 2.76 1.41
CA VAL A 103 -13.99 2.40 2.84
C VAL A 103 -12.73 1.60 3.14
N GLU A 104 -12.19 0.85 2.18
CA GLU A 104 -10.93 0.12 2.32
C GLU A 104 -9.74 1.04 2.65
N TYR A 105 -9.74 2.29 2.16
CA TYR A 105 -8.68 3.25 2.45
C TYR A 105 -8.74 3.82 3.86
N ASP A 106 -9.78 3.51 4.64
CA ASP A 106 -9.82 3.80 6.09
C ASP A 106 -8.62 3.15 6.80
N HIS A 107 -8.09 2.03 6.27
CA HIS A 107 -6.83 1.44 6.72
C HIS A 107 -5.64 2.42 6.71
N PHE A 108 -5.55 3.31 5.71
CA PHE A 108 -4.53 4.36 5.67
C PHE A 108 -4.96 5.62 6.40
N LEU A 109 -6.23 6.05 6.25
CA LEU A 109 -6.74 7.26 6.89
C LEU A 109 -6.64 7.19 8.42
N ASN A 110 -6.78 6.00 9.01
CA ASN A 110 -6.63 5.79 10.45
C ASN A 110 -5.28 6.25 11.01
N PHE A 111 -4.20 6.25 10.22
CA PHE A 111 -2.91 6.81 10.65
C PHE A 111 -2.94 8.33 10.87
N PHE A 112 -3.91 9.03 10.28
CA PHE A 112 -4.04 10.48 10.30
C PHE A 112 -5.15 10.98 11.23
N ARG A 113 -5.96 10.07 11.79
CA ARG A 113 -7.07 10.41 12.71
C ARG A 113 -6.62 10.68 14.15
N ARG A 114 -5.34 10.47 14.46
CA ARG A 114 -4.79 10.49 15.82
C ARG A 114 -3.89 11.70 16.09
#